data_AF-A0AAE1T5N6-F1
#
_entry.id   AF-A0AAE1T5N6-F1
#
_cell.length_a   1.000
_cell.length_b   1.000
_cell.length_c   1.000
_cell.angle_alpha   90.00
_cell.angle_beta   90.00
_cell.angle_gamma   90.00
#
_symmetry.space_group_name_H-M   'P 1'
#
loop_
_entity.id
_entity.type
_entity.pdbx_description
1 polymer ?
#
loop_
_entity_poly.entity_id
_entity_poly.type
_entity_poly.pdbx_seq_one_letter_code
_entity_poly.pdbx_strand_id
1 'polypeptide(L)'
;MCAKILSWIRFNAFFGRCCRAKRFLLVLDDVWNENHGAWDDLKEVLRCGSKGSVLLVTTRIEKVALMMATMDVHHIGCLSEEDSWFLFRQRAFTTGVEEESHIAIGKTIVKKCGGVPLAIKALGSLMRFKSHESEWLAIKESEIWQLSDDENDIFPALRLSYYNLAPQMRQCFAYCCLFPKDHVMKEKQLIQLWMANGFVPTQDQNDLYFNGHLIFKELVWRSFLQDVEINSKGDVTRKMHDLLHDLAVSIMKHETCIPEYGKVMDTPKTLRHLSFDIPSIRASLDNKRKLKFPGVSFTVTYMSSRLIEII
;
A
#
# COMPACT_ATOMS: atom_id res chain seq x y z
N MET A 1 -19.33 -0.85 -9.38
CA MET A 1 -19.28 -1.26 -10.81
C MET A 1 -19.48 -0.11 -11.80
N CYS A 2 -20.39 0.84 -11.59
CA CYS A 2 -20.67 1.92 -12.57
C CYS A 2 -19.54 2.95 -12.82
N ALA A 3 -18.66 3.21 -11.83
CA ALA A 3 -17.56 4.18 -12.01
C ALA A 3 -16.43 3.69 -12.94
N LYS A 4 -16.25 2.36 -13.08
CA LYS A 4 -15.25 1.79 -13.99
C LYS A 4 -15.70 1.85 -15.45
N ILE A 5 -17.00 1.71 -15.75
CA ILE A 5 -17.53 1.64 -17.13
C ILE A 5 -17.49 3.01 -17.85
N LEU A 6 -17.87 4.10 -17.17
CA LEU A 6 -17.81 5.45 -17.75
C LEU A 6 -16.36 5.94 -17.99
N SER A 7 -15.44 5.53 -17.11
CA SER A 7 -13.99 5.73 -17.31
C SER A 7 -13.51 4.98 -18.57
N TRP A 8 -13.98 3.75 -18.75
CA TRP A 8 -13.62 2.87 -19.85
C TRP A 8 -14.07 3.39 -21.22
N ILE A 9 -15.32 3.84 -21.34
CA ILE A 9 -15.86 4.40 -22.59
C ILE A 9 -15.14 5.70 -22.97
N ARG A 10 -14.85 6.56 -21.98
CA ARG A 10 -14.08 7.79 -22.22
C ARG A 10 -12.63 7.49 -22.60
N PHE A 11 -12.01 6.50 -21.97
CA PHE A 11 -10.69 6.03 -22.33
C PHE A 11 -10.65 5.57 -23.79
N ASN A 12 -11.60 4.74 -24.22
CA ASN A 12 -11.66 4.23 -25.59
C ASN A 12 -11.79 5.34 -26.64
N ALA A 13 -12.71 6.29 -26.42
CA ALA A 13 -12.95 7.38 -27.35
C ALA A 13 -11.82 8.43 -27.37
N PHE A 14 -11.09 8.60 -26.27
CA PHE A 14 -9.95 9.50 -26.17
C PHE A 14 -8.70 8.86 -26.78
N PHE A 15 -8.38 7.64 -26.37
CA PHE A 15 -7.20 6.90 -26.81
C PHE A 15 -7.22 6.67 -28.33
N GLY A 16 -8.36 6.22 -28.89
CA GLY A 16 -8.52 5.99 -30.32
C GLY A 16 -8.38 7.25 -31.20
N ARG A 17 -8.49 8.45 -30.61
CA ARG A 17 -8.24 9.74 -31.29
C ARG A 17 -6.80 10.21 -31.11
N CYS A 18 -6.28 10.15 -29.89
CA CYS A 18 -4.95 10.67 -29.56
C CYS A 18 -3.80 9.84 -30.13
N CYS A 19 -3.99 8.52 -30.21
CA CYS A 19 -2.96 7.54 -30.54
C CYS A 19 -3.06 6.99 -31.98
N ARG A 20 -4.07 7.44 -32.74
CA ARG A 20 -4.26 7.02 -34.14
C ARG A 20 -3.03 7.31 -34.97
N ALA A 21 -2.52 6.30 -35.67
CA ALA A 21 -1.33 6.37 -36.51
C ALA A 21 -0.06 6.89 -35.79
N LYS A 22 -0.03 6.80 -34.45
CA LYS A 22 1.17 7.08 -33.65
C LYS A 22 1.72 5.80 -33.07
N ARG A 23 3.03 5.78 -32.89
CA ARG A 23 3.72 4.75 -32.11
C ARG A 23 3.63 5.12 -30.63
N PHE A 24 3.25 4.18 -29.78
CA PHE A 24 3.14 4.41 -28.34
C PHE A 24 3.69 3.24 -27.52
N LEU A 25 4.06 3.52 -26.28
CA LEU A 25 4.24 2.54 -25.21
C LEU A 25 3.16 2.81 -24.17
N LEU A 26 2.30 1.82 -23.92
CA LEU A 26 1.29 1.88 -22.87
C LEU A 26 1.65 0.88 -21.78
N VAL A 27 1.74 1.33 -20.54
CA VAL A 27 1.98 0.47 -19.37
C VAL A 27 0.70 0.39 -18.56
N LEU A 28 0.18 -0.82 -18.38
CA LEU A 28 -0.94 -1.11 -17.49
C LEU A 28 -0.38 -1.82 -16.26
N ASP A 29 -0.26 -1.06 -15.18
CA ASP A 29 0.31 -1.55 -13.93
C ASP A 29 -0.76 -2.18 -13.03
N ASP A 30 -0.40 -3.26 -12.34
CA ASP A 30 -1.21 -4.01 -11.35
C ASP A 30 -2.63 -4.37 -11.79
N VAL A 31 -2.74 -5.20 -12.83
CA VAL A 31 -4.02 -5.60 -13.42
C VAL A 31 -4.60 -6.86 -12.80
N TRP A 32 -5.88 -6.81 -12.39
CA TRP A 32 -6.61 -7.94 -11.76
C TRP A 32 -7.85 -8.44 -12.54
N ASN A 33 -8.21 -7.81 -13.67
CA ASN A 33 -9.47 -8.14 -14.36
C ASN A 33 -9.34 -9.44 -15.16
N GLU A 34 -10.07 -10.47 -14.78
CA GLU A 34 -10.09 -11.76 -15.50
C GLU A 34 -11.14 -11.84 -16.62
N ASN A 35 -11.90 -10.76 -16.88
CA ASN A 35 -12.94 -10.77 -17.91
C ASN A 35 -12.34 -10.67 -19.33
N HIS A 36 -12.44 -11.76 -20.08
CA HIS A 36 -11.94 -11.86 -21.45
C HIS A 36 -12.54 -10.82 -22.40
N GLY A 37 -13.86 -10.58 -22.34
CA GLY A 37 -14.52 -9.63 -23.24
C GLY A 37 -14.04 -8.19 -23.04
N ALA A 38 -13.75 -7.79 -21.80
CA ALA A 38 -13.16 -6.49 -21.52
C ALA A 38 -11.74 -6.36 -22.13
N TRP A 39 -11.00 -7.45 -22.25
CA TRP A 39 -9.68 -7.45 -22.90
C TRP A 39 -9.78 -7.38 -24.42
N ASP A 40 -10.74 -8.09 -25.02
CA ASP A 40 -10.98 -8.02 -26.46
C ASP A 40 -11.35 -6.60 -26.89
N ASP A 41 -12.27 -5.97 -26.17
CA ASP A 41 -12.66 -4.58 -26.40
C ASP A 41 -11.46 -3.62 -26.28
N LEU A 42 -10.53 -3.85 -25.34
CA LEU A 42 -9.32 -3.04 -25.20
C LEU A 42 -8.36 -3.25 -26.38
N LYS A 43 -8.16 -4.50 -26.80
CA LYS A 43 -7.31 -4.85 -27.95
C LYS A 43 -7.82 -4.15 -29.21
N GLU A 44 -9.13 -4.11 -29.44
CA GLU A 44 -9.73 -3.40 -30.57
C GLU A 44 -9.39 -1.90 -30.56
N VAL A 45 -9.46 -1.26 -29.39
CA VAL A 45 -9.11 0.16 -29.24
C VAL A 45 -7.63 0.42 -29.52
N LEU A 46 -6.75 -0.49 -29.08
CA LEU A 46 -5.30 -0.36 -29.24
C LEU A 46 -4.83 -0.57 -30.69
N ARG A 47 -5.64 -1.20 -31.57
CA ARG A 47 -5.34 -1.36 -33.01
C ARG A 47 -5.19 -0.04 -33.77
N CYS A 48 -5.59 1.09 -33.18
CA CYS A 48 -5.38 2.40 -33.80
C CYS A 48 -3.89 2.82 -33.90
N GLY A 49 -3.00 2.14 -33.17
CA GLY A 49 -1.57 2.42 -33.14
C GLY A 49 -0.82 2.04 -34.42
N SER A 50 0.30 2.73 -34.66
CA SER A 50 1.24 2.37 -35.72
C SER A 50 2.08 1.14 -35.37
N LYS A 51 2.67 0.50 -36.39
CA LYS A 51 3.61 -0.62 -36.20
C LYS A 51 4.71 -0.25 -35.21
N GLY A 52 4.96 -1.16 -34.26
CA GLY A 52 5.94 -0.97 -33.19
C GLY A 52 5.39 -0.32 -31.91
N SER A 53 4.08 -0.08 -31.82
CA SER A 53 3.42 0.21 -30.54
C SER A 53 3.47 -1.01 -29.63
N VAL A 54 3.68 -0.77 -28.32
CA VAL A 54 3.86 -1.81 -27.31
C VAL A 54 2.89 -1.58 -26.16
N LEU A 55 2.27 -2.65 -25.69
CA LEU A 55 1.53 -2.71 -24.43
C LEU A 55 2.35 -3.55 -23.45
N LEU A 56 2.73 -2.97 -22.32
CA LEU A 56 3.32 -3.69 -21.20
C LEU A 56 2.26 -3.82 -20.11
N VAL A 57 1.99 -5.04 -19.67
CA VAL A 57 1.03 -5.31 -18.59
C VAL A 57 1.77 -5.98 -17.45
N THR A 58 1.60 -5.48 -16.22
CA THR A 58 2.05 -6.17 -15.00
C THR A 58 0.82 -6.71 -14.27
N THR A 59 0.93 -7.93 -13.76
CA THR A 59 -0.14 -8.60 -13.02
C THR A 59 0.44 -9.67 -12.11
N ARG A 60 -0.24 -9.95 -11.00
CA ARG A 60 0.05 -11.10 -10.13
C ARG A 60 -0.73 -12.36 -10.54
N ILE A 61 -1.62 -12.25 -11.53
CA ILE A 61 -2.51 -13.33 -11.95
C ILE A 61 -2.03 -13.89 -13.29
N GLU A 62 -1.49 -15.11 -13.28
CA GLU A 62 -0.97 -15.77 -14.49
C GLU A 62 -2.03 -15.84 -15.59
N LYS A 63 -3.28 -16.17 -15.24
CA LYS A 63 -4.40 -16.18 -16.19
C LYS A 63 -4.59 -14.83 -16.90
N VAL A 64 -4.42 -13.71 -16.20
CA VAL A 64 -4.52 -12.38 -16.82
C VAL A 64 -3.36 -12.14 -17.78
N ALA A 65 -2.15 -12.54 -17.41
CA ALA A 65 -0.98 -12.44 -18.29
C ALA A 65 -1.17 -13.26 -19.57
N LEU A 66 -1.63 -14.51 -19.47
CA LEU A 66 -1.87 -15.40 -20.61
C LEU A 66 -2.96 -14.89 -21.54
N MET A 67 -4.04 -14.28 -21.02
CA MET A 67 -5.08 -13.68 -21.87
C MET A 67 -4.58 -12.49 -22.69
N MET A 68 -3.57 -11.77 -22.19
CA MET A 68 -3.01 -10.57 -22.81
C MET A 68 -1.75 -10.83 -23.64
N ALA A 69 -1.13 -11.99 -23.46
CA ALA A 69 0.12 -12.38 -24.09
C ALA A 69 0.00 -12.38 -25.61
N THR A 70 0.77 -11.50 -26.26
CA THR A 70 1.11 -11.58 -27.69
C THR A 70 2.58 -11.97 -27.89
N MET A 71 3.32 -12.08 -26.79
CA MET A 71 4.70 -12.50 -26.64
C MET A 71 4.79 -13.38 -25.39
N ASP A 72 5.94 -14.02 -25.17
CA ASP A 72 6.17 -14.84 -23.99
C ASP A 72 5.98 -14.02 -22.71
N VAL A 73 5.26 -14.61 -21.75
CA VAL A 73 5.01 -13.99 -20.44
C VAL A 73 6.32 -13.99 -19.64
N HIS A 74 6.78 -12.80 -19.27
CA HIS A 74 7.95 -12.66 -18.42
C HIS A 74 7.57 -12.80 -16.95
N HIS A 75 7.99 -13.90 -16.33
CA HIS A 75 7.81 -14.14 -14.90
C HIS A 75 8.92 -13.44 -14.13
N ILE A 76 8.57 -12.43 -13.35
CA ILE A 76 9.52 -11.73 -12.48
C ILE A 76 9.86 -12.64 -11.30
N GLY A 77 11.10 -13.12 -11.24
CA GLY A 77 11.60 -13.94 -10.15
C GLY A 77 12.03 -13.13 -8.92
N CYS A 78 12.40 -13.84 -7.86
CA CYS A 78 13.03 -13.24 -6.68
C CYS A 78 14.45 -12.75 -6.99
N LEU A 79 14.97 -11.87 -6.14
CA LEU A 79 16.37 -11.44 -6.21
C LEU A 79 17.32 -12.60 -5.90
N SER A 80 18.51 -12.56 -6.51
CA SER A 80 19.63 -13.44 -6.16
C SER A 80 20.05 -13.21 -4.70
N GLU A 81 20.78 -14.16 -4.09
CA GLU A 81 21.31 -13.97 -2.73
C GLU A 81 22.24 -12.75 -2.65
N GLU A 82 23.03 -12.51 -3.70
CA GLU A 82 23.97 -11.40 -3.81
C GLU A 82 23.24 -10.05 -3.88
N ASP A 83 22.25 -9.93 -4.77
CA ASP A 83 21.44 -8.71 -4.91
C ASP A 83 20.59 -8.46 -3.67
N SER A 84 20.07 -9.53 -3.06
CA SER A 84 19.30 -9.45 -1.82
C SER A 84 20.16 -8.91 -0.69
N TRP A 85 21.38 -9.42 -0.54
CA TRP A 85 22.33 -8.94 0.45
C TRP A 85 22.74 -7.49 0.17
N PHE A 86 23.01 -7.15 -1.09
CA PHE A 86 23.35 -5.78 -1.50
C PHE A 86 22.24 -4.78 -1.13
N LEU A 87 20.98 -5.11 -1.46
CA LEU A 87 19.82 -4.30 -1.13
C LEU A 87 19.62 -4.14 0.38
N PHE A 88 19.77 -5.23 1.14
CA PHE A 88 19.68 -5.19 2.60
C PHE A 88 20.76 -4.30 3.20
N ARG A 89 22.01 -4.49 2.77
CA ARG A 89 23.18 -3.77 3.26
C ARG A 89 23.03 -2.26 3.06
N GLN A 90 22.52 -1.84 1.89
CA GLN A 90 22.22 -0.44 1.60
C GLN A 90 21.25 0.19 2.61
N ARG A 91 20.30 -0.60 3.13
CA ARG A 91 19.28 -0.13 4.07
C ARG A 91 19.77 -0.15 5.51
N ALA A 92 20.49 -1.20 5.90
CA ALA A 92 20.94 -1.42 7.28
C ALA A 92 22.17 -0.58 7.66
N PHE A 93 23.14 -0.40 6.76
CA PHE A 93 24.48 0.12 7.11
C PHE A 93 24.81 1.50 6.51
N THR A 94 23.81 2.34 6.27
CA THR A 94 23.98 3.61 5.50
C THR A 94 24.98 4.61 6.11
N THR A 95 25.31 4.49 7.40
CA THR A 95 26.10 5.50 8.14
C THR A 95 27.11 4.92 9.15
N GLY A 96 27.49 3.63 9.06
CA GLY A 96 28.25 2.97 10.13
C GLY A 96 29.34 2.01 9.65
N VAL A 97 30.16 1.57 10.60
CA VAL A 97 31.13 0.48 10.42
C VAL A 97 30.37 -0.84 10.39
N GLU A 98 30.66 -1.67 9.39
CA GLU A 98 30.07 -2.99 9.29
C GLU A 98 30.86 -3.95 10.19
N GLU A 99 30.28 -4.30 11.33
CA GLU A 99 30.82 -5.36 12.16
C GLU A 99 30.52 -6.73 11.55
N GLU A 100 31.49 -7.64 11.63
CA GLU A 100 31.39 -8.98 11.03
C GLU A 100 30.20 -9.79 11.60
N SER A 101 29.90 -9.63 12.90
CA SER A 101 28.76 -10.30 13.54
C SER A 101 27.42 -9.83 12.96
N HIS A 102 27.26 -8.51 12.77
CA HIS A 102 26.08 -7.93 12.14
C HIS A 102 25.93 -8.37 10.67
N ILE A 103 27.03 -8.50 9.93
CA ILE A 103 27.02 -9.04 8.56
C ILE A 103 26.52 -10.49 8.56
N ALA A 104 27.07 -11.34 9.42
CA ALA A 104 26.71 -12.76 9.49
C ALA A 104 25.23 -12.97 9.85
N ILE A 105 24.72 -12.23 10.84
CA ILE A 105 23.31 -12.30 11.23
C ILE A 105 22.43 -11.71 10.12
N GLY A 106 22.81 -10.58 9.54
CA GLY A 106 22.10 -9.93 8.44
C GLY A 106 21.89 -10.86 7.24
N LYS A 107 22.94 -11.56 6.79
CA LYS A 107 22.81 -12.56 5.70
C LYS A 107 21.81 -13.66 6.04
N THR A 108 21.75 -14.08 7.30
CA THR A 108 20.75 -15.07 7.75
C THR A 108 19.33 -14.50 7.69
N ILE A 109 19.14 -13.25 8.10
CA ILE A 109 17.84 -12.55 8.00
C ILE A 109 17.43 -12.42 6.52
N VAL A 110 18.36 -12.02 5.64
CA VAL A 110 18.09 -11.89 4.20
C VAL A 110 17.65 -13.21 3.58
N LYS A 111 18.27 -14.33 3.96
CA LYS A 111 17.86 -15.65 3.51
C LYS A 111 16.41 -15.97 3.90
N LYS A 112 15.98 -15.57 5.10
CA LYS A 112 14.58 -15.71 5.54
C LYS A 112 13.60 -14.83 4.75
N CYS A 113 14.05 -13.77 4.09
CA CYS A 113 13.21 -12.92 3.23
C CYS A 113 12.90 -13.54 1.86
N GLY A 114 13.50 -14.69 1.50
CA GLY A 114 13.18 -15.42 0.27
C GLY A 114 13.47 -14.65 -1.03
N GLY A 115 14.38 -13.67 -1.01
CA GLY A 115 14.70 -12.82 -2.16
C GLY A 115 13.62 -11.80 -2.53
N VAL A 116 12.62 -11.57 -1.66
CA VAL A 116 11.53 -10.61 -1.92
C VAL A 116 11.99 -9.18 -1.57
N PRO A 117 12.08 -8.25 -2.55
CA PRO A 117 12.64 -6.91 -2.33
C PRO A 117 11.95 -6.11 -1.22
N LEU A 118 10.63 -6.24 -1.09
CA LEU A 118 9.84 -5.52 -0.09
C LEU A 118 10.17 -5.97 1.35
N ALA A 119 10.29 -7.28 1.60
CA ALA A 119 10.71 -7.81 2.90
C ALA A 119 12.16 -7.40 3.23
N ILE A 120 13.05 -7.52 2.24
CA ILE A 120 14.45 -7.14 2.39
C ILE A 120 14.60 -5.66 2.77
N LYS A 121 13.87 -4.77 2.07
CA LYS A 121 13.85 -3.33 2.40
C LYS A 121 13.30 -3.07 3.80
N ALA A 122 12.18 -3.72 4.16
CA ALA A 122 11.53 -3.53 5.45
C ALA A 122 12.46 -3.92 6.60
N LEU A 123 13.08 -5.10 6.54
CA LEU A 123 13.98 -5.57 7.59
C LEU A 123 15.33 -4.87 7.57
N GLY A 124 15.90 -4.59 6.39
CA GLY A 124 17.13 -3.80 6.28
C GLY A 124 16.96 -2.42 6.91
N SER A 125 15.84 -1.74 6.66
CA SER A 125 15.53 -0.45 7.28
C SER A 125 15.30 -0.56 8.79
N LEU A 126 14.70 -1.65 9.27
CA LEU A 126 14.57 -1.93 10.72
C LEU A 126 15.95 -2.09 11.38
N MET A 127 16.83 -2.88 10.77
CA MET A 127 18.13 -3.21 11.36
C MET A 127 19.04 -2.00 11.52
N ARG A 128 18.82 -0.93 10.73
CA ARG A 128 19.54 0.34 10.88
C ARG A 128 19.45 0.92 12.30
N PHE A 129 18.35 0.69 13.00
CA PHE A 129 18.10 1.23 14.33
C PHE A 129 18.53 0.25 15.44
N LYS A 130 19.23 -0.83 15.09
CA LYS A 130 19.71 -1.86 16.00
C LYS A 130 21.23 -1.80 16.08
N SER A 131 21.74 -1.43 17.24
CA SER A 131 23.18 -1.20 17.42
C SER A 131 23.89 -2.42 18.00
N HIS A 132 23.18 -3.24 18.79
CA HIS A 132 23.78 -4.39 19.47
C HIS A 132 23.47 -5.70 18.75
N GLU A 133 24.45 -6.59 18.74
CA GLU A 133 24.32 -7.93 18.16
C GLU A 133 23.10 -8.71 18.70
N SER A 134 22.82 -8.57 20.00
CA SER A 134 21.66 -9.19 20.66
C SER A 134 20.32 -8.72 20.08
N GLU A 135 20.22 -7.47 19.66
CA GLU A 135 19.01 -6.96 19.00
C GLU A 135 18.84 -7.55 17.59
N TRP A 136 19.93 -7.82 16.89
CA TRP A 136 19.91 -8.50 15.61
C TRP A 136 19.54 -9.97 15.73
N LEU A 137 20.09 -10.65 16.74
CA LEU A 137 19.71 -12.03 17.08
C LEU A 137 18.21 -12.11 17.44
N ALA A 138 17.69 -11.17 18.22
CA ALA A 138 16.26 -11.14 18.56
C ALA A 138 15.35 -11.05 17.33
N ILE A 139 15.74 -10.32 16.28
CA ILE A 139 15.00 -10.30 15.01
C ILE A 139 15.17 -11.63 14.27
N LYS A 140 16.40 -12.15 14.17
CA LYS A 140 16.69 -13.42 13.49
C LYS A 140 15.92 -14.59 14.11
N GLU A 141 15.79 -14.63 15.43
CA GLU A 141 15.26 -15.76 16.21
C GLU A 141 13.81 -15.59 16.64
N SER A 142 13.16 -14.49 16.23
CA SER A 142 11.77 -14.20 16.60
C SER A 142 10.79 -15.31 16.21
N GLU A 143 9.87 -15.63 17.12
CA GLU A 143 8.76 -16.55 16.88
C GLU A 143 7.81 -16.06 15.77
N ILE A 144 7.83 -14.76 15.43
CA ILE A 144 7.02 -14.19 14.34
C ILE A 144 7.33 -14.87 13.00
N TRP A 145 8.56 -15.38 12.82
CA TRP A 145 8.93 -16.17 11.64
C TRP A 145 8.08 -17.43 11.46
N GLN A 146 7.46 -17.95 12.53
CA GLN A 146 6.60 -19.14 12.50
C GLN A 146 5.10 -18.82 12.42
N LEU A 147 4.72 -17.53 12.45
CA LEU A 147 3.32 -17.09 12.41
C LEU A 147 2.77 -17.00 10.97
N SER A 148 3.34 -17.73 10.01
CA SER A 148 2.87 -17.67 8.62
C SER A 148 1.47 -18.27 8.50
N ASP A 149 0.55 -17.48 7.97
CA ASP A 149 -0.68 -17.99 7.37
C ASP A 149 -0.27 -18.55 5.99
N ASP A 150 -0.66 -19.78 5.66
CA ASP A 150 -0.17 -20.67 4.57
C ASP A 150 -0.10 -20.07 3.13
N GLU A 151 -0.47 -18.81 2.92
CA GLU A 151 -0.60 -18.20 1.59
C GLU A 151 0.44 -17.12 1.26
N ASN A 152 1.21 -16.58 2.23
CA ASN A 152 2.13 -15.46 1.94
C ASN A 152 3.40 -15.42 2.81
N ASP A 153 4.50 -15.96 2.28
CA ASP A 153 5.83 -16.08 2.91
C ASP A 153 6.48 -14.74 3.34
N ILE A 154 5.96 -13.60 2.87
CA ILE A 154 6.51 -12.28 3.16
C ILE A 154 5.99 -11.66 4.47
N PHE A 155 4.80 -12.05 4.95
CA PHE A 155 4.17 -11.40 6.10
C PHE A 155 4.99 -11.42 7.39
N PRO A 156 5.71 -12.50 7.75
CA PRO A 156 6.56 -12.51 8.94
C PRO A 156 7.57 -11.36 8.97
N ALA A 157 8.24 -11.09 7.83
CA ALA A 157 9.19 -9.99 7.72
C ALA A 157 8.51 -8.61 7.87
N LEU A 158 7.32 -8.43 7.27
CA LEU A 158 6.57 -7.19 7.38
C LEU A 158 6.03 -6.97 8.80
N ARG A 159 5.54 -8.03 9.46
CA ARG A 159 5.08 -8.03 10.86
C ARG A 159 6.23 -7.68 11.79
N LEU A 160 7.42 -8.25 11.60
CA LEU A 160 8.62 -7.89 12.37
C LEU A 160 8.96 -6.40 12.24
N SER A 161 8.96 -5.87 11.02
CA SER A 161 9.17 -4.44 10.80
C SER A 161 8.13 -3.59 11.54
N TYR A 162 6.86 -4.02 11.54
CA TYR A 162 5.75 -3.31 12.18
C TYR A 162 5.80 -3.37 13.70
N TYR A 163 5.99 -4.54 14.31
CA TYR A 163 5.99 -4.69 15.77
C TYR A 163 7.18 -4.00 16.44
N ASN A 164 8.23 -3.72 15.67
CA ASN A 164 9.39 -2.95 16.10
C ASN A 164 9.28 -1.44 15.82
N LEU A 165 8.10 -0.93 15.43
CA LEU A 165 7.79 0.51 15.44
C LEU A 165 7.34 0.95 16.84
N ALA A 166 7.55 2.24 17.15
CA ALA A 166 6.97 2.84 18.34
C ALA A 166 5.42 2.77 18.31
N PRO A 167 4.74 2.66 19.47
CA PRO A 167 3.29 2.51 19.53
C PRO A 167 2.49 3.54 18.72
N GLN A 168 2.90 4.81 18.73
CA GLN A 168 2.25 5.89 18.01
C GLN A 168 2.40 5.72 16.48
N MET A 169 3.59 5.33 16.03
CA MET A 169 3.85 5.04 14.61
C MET A 169 3.04 3.85 14.12
N ARG A 170 2.87 2.82 14.98
CA ARG A 170 2.01 1.67 14.68
C ARG A 170 0.56 2.07 14.45
N GLN A 171 0.02 2.98 15.27
CA GLN A 171 -1.33 3.52 15.10
C GLN A 171 -1.46 4.32 13.81
N CYS A 172 -0.52 5.23 13.53
CA CYS A 172 -0.50 6.02 12.29
C CYS A 172 -0.43 5.13 11.04
N PHE A 173 0.40 4.08 11.05
CA PHE A 173 0.46 3.08 9.99
C PHE A 173 -0.87 2.34 9.83
N ALA A 174 -1.40 1.79 10.92
CA ALA A 174 -2.59 0.96 10.88
C ALA A 174 -3.82 1.76 10.38
N TYR A 175 -3.93 3.04 10.77
CA TYR A 175 -4.97 3.96 10.28
C TYR A 175 -4.96 4.12 8.75
N CYS A 176 -3.81 3.97 8.09
CA CYS A 176 -3.73 4.08 6.63
C CYS A 176 -4.53 2.99 5.89
N CYS A 177 -4.98 1.92 6.57
CA CYS A 177 -5.84 0.91 5.97
C CYS A 177 -7.21 1.46 5.50
N LEU A 178 -7.63 2.62 6.03
CA LEU A 178 -8.88 3.29 5.65
C LEU A 178 -8.85 3.88 4.24
N PHE A 179 -7.65 4.12 3.70
CA PHE A 179 -7.46 4.50 2.32
C PHE A 179 -7.56 3.25 1.44
N PRO A 180 -8.18 3.32 0.25
CA PRO A 180 -8.18 2.20 -0.69
C PRO A 180 -6.75 1.81 -1.09
N LYS A 181 -6.57 0.57 -1.57
CA LYS A 181 -5.34 0.15 -2.25
C LYS A 181 -5.00 1.10 -3.42
N ASP A 182 -3.71 1.31 -3.66
CA ASP A 182 -3.14 2.27 -4.61
C ASP A 182 -3.50 3.75 -4.39
N HIS A 183 -4.13 4.10 -3.27
CA HIS A 183 -4.49 5.48 -3.01
C HIS A 183 -3.25 6.36 -2.77
N VAL A 184 -3.18 7.46 -3.53
CA VAL A 184 -2.16 8.49 -3.38
C VAL A 184 -2.50 9.39 -2.20
N MET A 185 -1.77 9.23 -1.10
CA MET A 185 -1.92 10.03 0.11
C MET A 185 -1.00 11.25 0.07
N LYS A 186 -1.57 12.43 0.35
CA LYS A 186 -0.77 13.65 0.54
C LYS A 186 -0.23 13.69 1.96
N GLU A 187 1.07 13.95 2.10
CA GLU A 187 1.76 14.00 3.39
C GLU A 187 1.03 14.92 4.40
N LYS A 188 0.80 16.18 4.01
CA LYS A 188 0.14 17.18 4.87
C LYS A 188 -1.22 16.71 5.39
N GLN A 189 -2.03 16.12 4.50
CA GLN A 189 -3.38 15.67 4.83
C GLN A 189 -3.34 14.45 5.76
N LEU A 190 -2.43 13.52 5.49
CA LEU A 190 -2.27 12.32 6.32
C LEU A 190 -1.83 12.68 7.74
N ILE A 191 -0.88 13.61 7.87
CA ILE A 191 -0.43 14.12 9.18
C ILE A 191 -1.58 14.81 9.93
N GLN A 192 -2.38 15.63 9.26
CA GLN A 192 -3.54 16.28 9.87
C GLN A 192 -4.58 15.27 10.37
N LEU A 193 -4.81 14.17 9.63
CA LEU A 193 -5.71 13.09 10.07
C LEU A 193 -5.15 12.39 11.31
N TRP A 194 -3.85 12.09 11.36
CA TRP A 194 -3.22 11.52 12.55
C TRP A 194 -3.30 12.45 13.77
N MET A 195 -3.13 13.76 13.57
CA MET A 195 -3.30 14.76 14.62
C MET A 195 -4.75 14.81 15.13
N ALA A 196 -5.73 14.83 14.22
CA ALA A 196 -7.15 14.89 14.58
C ALA A 196 -7.61 13.67 15.38
N ASN A 197 -7.02 12.49 15.12
CA ASN A 197 -7.28 11.27 15.86
C ASN A 197 -6.43 11.12 17.14
N GLY A 198 -5.59 12.11 17.47
CA GLY A 198 -4.76 12.09 18.67
C GLY A 198 -3.62 11.05 18.66
N PHE A 199 -3.24 10.55 17.47
CA PHE A 199 -2.16 9.55 17.35
C PHE A 199 -0.77 10.17 17.44
N VAL A 200 -0.66 11.47 17.17
CA VAL A 200 0.62 12.19 17.23
C VAL A 200 0.85 12.67 18.67
N PRO A 201 1.96 12.26 19.30
CA PRO A 201 2.24 12.65 20.68
C PRO A 201 2.57 14.14 20.77
N THR A 202 2.05 14.80 21.81
CA THR A 202 2.51 16.10 22.29
C THR A 202 3.75 15.89 23.17
N GLN A 203 4.87 15.48 22.56
CA GLN A 203 6.16 15.45 23.25
C GLN A 203 6.89 16.77 22.97
N ASP A 204 7.34 17.41 24.06
CA ASP A 204 8.13 18.66 24.11
C ASP A 204 7.41 19.92 23.59
N GLN A 205 8.12 21.07 23.64
CA GLN A 205 7.68 22.37 23.09
C GLN A 205 7.51 22.36 21.55
N ASN A 206 7.61 21.20 20.91
CA ASN A 206 7.56 21.05 19.46
C ASN A 206 6.12 21.08 18.95
N ASP A 207 5.95 21.62 17.74
CA ASP A 207 4.67 21.62 17.04
C ASP A 207 4.21 20.18 16.74
N LEU A 208 2.91 19.91 16.98
CA LEU A 208 2.27 18.63 16.69
C LEU A 208 2.49 18.19 15.24
N TYR A 209 2.44 19.14 14.30
CA TYR A 209 2.68 18.83 12.90
C TYR A 209 4.11 18.31 12.66
N PHE A 210 5.10 18.87 13.36
CA PHE A 210 6.49 18.42 13.27
C PHE A 210 6.64 16.98 13.77
N ASN A 211 6.04 16.63 14.90
CA ASN A 211 6.04 15.25 15.41
C ASN A 211 5.37 14.29 14.42
N GLY A 212 4.26 14.70 13.80
CA GLY A 212 3.59 13.93 12.75
C GLY A 212 4.47 13.74 11.51
N HIS A 213 5.25 14.77 11.13
CA HIS A 213 6.22 14.69 10.03
C HIS A 213 7.36 13.70 10.33
N LEU A 214 7.84 13.63 11.58
CA LEU A 214 8.83 12.63 11.98
C LEU A 214 8.29 11.20 11.86
N ILE A 215 7.05 10.97 12.29
CA ILE A 215 6.37 9.68 12.11
C ILE A 215 6.26 9.34 10.61
N PHE A 216 5.82 10.29 9.79
CA PHE A 216 5.71 10.10 8.34
C PHE A 216 7.05 9.69 7.72
N LYS A 217 8.13 10.40 8.07
CA LYS A 217 9.49 10.10 7.59
C LYS A 217 9.96 8.71 7.99
N GLU A 218 9.70 8.30 9.23
CA GLU A 218 10.06 6.96 9.71
C GLU A 218 9.30 5.87 8.93
N LEU A 219 7.99 6.05 8.70
CA LEU A 219 7.19 5.11 7.90
C LEU A 219 7.68 5.02 6.46
N VAL A 220 8.09 6.14 5.86
CA VAL A 220 8.71 6.14 4.52
C VAL A 220 10.05 5.41 4.55
N TRP A 221 10.89 5.67 5.56
CA TRP A 221 12.20 5.05 5.69
C TRP A 221 12.12 3.53 5.84
N ARG A 222 11.17 3.06 6.64
CA ARG A 222 10.82 1.64 6.85
C ARG A 222 10.15 0.98 5.64
N SER A 223 9.96 1.73 4.55
CA SER A 223 9.26 1.32 3.33
C SER A 223 7.77 0.97 3.54
N PHE A 224 7.16 1.44 4.64
CA PHE A 224 5.71 1.31 4.85
C PHE A 224 4.92 2.21 3.90
N LEU A 225 5.47 3.38 3.59
CA LEU A 225 4.95 4.33 2.62
C LEU A 225 6.00 4.52 1.51
N GLN A 226 5.60 4.27 0.27
CA GLN A 226 6.49 4.25 -0.90
C GLN A 226 6.00 5.25 -1.96
N ASP A 227 6.72 5.30 -3.07
CA ASP A 227 6.43 6.09 -4.28
C ASP A 227 6.34 7.60 -4.04
N VAL A 228 7.42 8.30 -4.38
CA VAL A 228 7.48 9.76 -4.26
C VAL A 228 7.01 10.39 -5.55
N GLU A 229 5.78 10.91 -5.54
CA GLU A 229 5.31 11.83 -6.56
C GLU A 229 5.19 13.23 -5.96
N ILE A 230 5.80 14.21 -6.63
CA ILE A 230 5.53 15.63 -6.39
C ILE A 230 4.39 16.00 -7.33
N ASN A 231 3.23 16.35 -6.77
CA ASN A 231 2.09 16.73 -7.59
C ASN A 231 2.31 18.10 -8.25
N SER A 232 1.42 18.49 -9.17
CA SER A 232 1.50 19.79 -9.87
C SER A 232 1.46 21.02 -8.96
N LYS A 233 1.13 20.86 -7.69
CA LYS A 233 1.11 21.91 -6.66
C LYS A 233 2.34 21.88 -5.75
N GLY A 234 3.30 20.97 -5.99
CA GLY A 234 4.49 20.81 -5.19
C GLY A 234 4.29 19.97 -3.92
N ASP A 235 3.12 19.36 -3.69
CA ASP A 235 2.94 18.51 -2.50
C ASP A 235 3.58 17.14 -2.71
N VAL A 236 4.27 16.69 -1.67
CA VAL A 236 4.82 15.34 -1.56
C VAL A 236 3.69 14.35 -1.32
N THR A 237 3.61 13.31 -2.15
CA THR A 237 2.62 12.24 -2.02
C THR A 237 3.28 10.88 -1.91
N ARG A 238 2.59 9.93 -1.25
CA ARG A 238 3.04 8.55 -1.03
C ARG A 238 1.88 7.58 -1.25
N LYS A 239 2.21 6.32 -1.53
CA LYS A 239 1.27 5.20 -1.56
C LYS A 239 1.68 4.14 -0.53
N MET A 240 0.71 3.34 -0.11
CA MET A 240 0.96 2.12 0.65
C MET A 240 0.86 0.93 -0.30
N HIS A 241 1.87 0.06 -0.30
CA HIS A 241 1.86 -1.16 -1.10
C HIS A 241 0.75 -2.12 -0.61
N ASP A 242 0.12 -2.88 -1.51
CA ASP A 242 -1.04 -3.70 -1.15
C ASP A 242 -0.79 -4.68 -0.01
N LEU A 243 0.36 -5.37 -0.01
CA LEU A 243 0.71 -6.29 1.08
C LEU A 243 0.86 -5.59 2.44
N LEU A 244 1.29 -4.33 2.45
CA LEU A 244 1.34 -3.51 3.66
C LEU A 244 -0.04 -3.01 4.05
N HIS A 245 -0.89 -2.72 3.07
CA HIS A 245 -2.30 -2.44 3.29
C HIS A 245 -3.01 -3.65 3.90
N ASP A 246 -2.80 -4.85 3.36
CA ASP A 246 -3.34 -6.12 3.89
C ASP A 246 -2.85 -6.38 5.31
N LEU A 247 -1.57 -6.08 5.61
CA LEU A 247 -1.06 -6.11 6.98
C LEU A 247 -1.81 -5.12 7.88
N ALA A 248 -1.97 -3.86 7.47
CA ALA A 248 -2.68 -2.84 8.24
C ALA A 248 -4.16 -3.24 8.49
N VAL A 249 -4.84 -3.80 7.48
CA VAL A 249 -6.19 -4.36 7.62
C VAL A 249 -6.22 -5.51 8.62
N SER A 250 -5.25 -6.44 8.56
CA SER A 250 -5.18 -7.56 9.50
C SER A 250 -5.03 -7.11 10.96
N ILE A 251 -4.31 -6.01 11.18
CA ILE A 251 -4.13 -5.38 12.49
C ILE A 251 -5.43 -4.70 12.95
N MET A 252 -6.11 -3.99 12.04
CA MET A 252 -7.31 -3.20 12.35
C MET A 252 -8.63 -3.98 12.21
N LYS A 253 -8.57 -5.31 12.02
CA LYS A 253 -9.70 -6.19 11.68
C LYS A 253 -10.94 -6.02 12.57
N HIS A 254 -10.74 -5.67 13.84
CA HIS A 254 -11.83 -5.49 14.81
C HIS A 254 -12.16 -4.02 15.12
N GLU A 255 -11.34 -3.07 14.64
CA GLU A 255 -11.47 -1.64 14.93
C GLU A 255 -11.91 -0.82 13.70
N THR A 256 -11.91 -1.43 12.52
CA THR A 256 -12.26 -0.77 11.24
C THR A 256 -13.28 -1.55 10.44
N CYS A 257 -14.09 -0.83 9.67
CA CYS A 257 -14.98 -1.41 8.67
C CYS A 257 -14.92 -0.60 7.38
N ILE A 258 -14.82 -1.30 6.25
CA ILE A 258 -14.86 -0.73 4.90
C ILE A 258 -16.06 -1.37 4.17
N PRO A 259 -17.27 -0.81 4.31
CA PRO A 259 -18.46 -1.40 3.72
C PRO A 259 -18.43 -1.45 2.19
N GLU A 260 -18.68 -2.65 1.66
CA GLU A 260 -19.03 -2.83 0.26
C GLU A 260 -20.48 -2.40 -0.01
N TYR A 261 -20.71 -1.69 -1.11
CA TYR A 261 -22.03 -1.23 -1.50
C TYR A 261 -23.01 -2.41 -1.67
N GLY A 262 -24.12 -2.38 -0.91
CA GLY A 262 -25.23 -3.33 -1.05
C GLY A 262 -25.23 -4.51 -0.07
N LYS A 263 -24.19 -4.68 0.77
CA LYS A 263 -24.18 -5.68 1.84
C LYS A 263 -24.69 -5.11 3.16
N VAL A 264 -25.45 -5.92 3.90
CA VAL A 264 -25.90 -5.59 5.27
C VAL A 264 -24.69 -5.64 6.19
N MET A 265 -24.45 -4.58 6.95
CA MET A 265 -23.35 -4.50 7.91
C MET A 265 -23.78 -5.07 9.26
N ASP A 266 -22.96 -5.96 9.80
CA ASP A 266 -22.94 -6.25 11.23
C ASP A 266 -21.86 -5.36 11.85
N THR A 267 -22.20 -4.51 12.81
CA THR A 267 -21.27 -3.52 13.39
C THR A 267 -20.63 -4.10 14.66
N PRO A 268 -19.33 -4.41 14.66
CA PRO A 268 -18.65 -4.85 15.88
C PRO A 268 -18.74 -3.77 16.96
N LYS A 269 -18.91 -4.17 18.22
CA LYS A 269 -18.91 -3.24 19.37
C LYS A 269 -17.59 -2.47 19.53
N THR A 270 -16.52 -2.94 18.90
CA THR A 270 -15.16 -2.38 18.93
C THR A 270 -14.86 -1.46 17.74
N LEU A 271 -15.83 -1.20 16.86
CA LEU A 271 -15.64 -0.37 15.68
C LEU A 271 -15.31 1.08 16.08
N ARG A 272 -14.18 1.60 15.60
CA ARG A 272 -13.72 2.97 15.85
C ARG A 272 -13.64 3.82 14.60
N HIS A 273 -13.40 3.21 13.44
CA HIS A 273 -13.30 3.95 12.18
C HIS A 273 -14.11 3.29 11.06
N LEU A 274 -14.77 4.12 10.27
CA LEU A 274 -15.59 3.70 9.14
C LEU A 274 -15.16 4.50 7.90
N SER A 275 -14.81 3.82 6.81
CA SER A 275 -14.41 4.46 5.55
C SER A 275 -15.43 4.15 4.45
N PHE A 276 -15.77 5.15 3.64
CA PHE A 276 -16.74 5.00 2.54
C PHE A 276 -16.20 5.62 1.25
N ASP A 277 -16.51 4.96 0.12
CA ASP A 277 -16.35 5.59 -1.18
C ASP A 277 -17.55 6.51 -1.50
N ILE A 278 -17.29 7.67 -2.10
CA ILE A 278 -18.27 8.74 -2.39
C ILE A 278 -19.45 8.25 -3.26
N PRO A 279 -19.26 7.39 -4.28
CA PRO A 279 -20.38 6.79 -5.01
C PRO A 279 -21.32 6.00 -4.10
N SER A 280 -20.79 5.32 -3.08
CA SER A 280 -21.55 4.52 -2.11
C SER A 280 -22.36 5.41 -1.15
N ILE A 281 -21.80 6.56 -0.77
CA ILE A 281 -22.48 7.59 0.03
C ILE A 281 -23.59 8.26 -0.78
N ARG A 282 -23.29 8.71 -2.01
CA ARG A 282 -24.29 9.34 -2.90
C ARG A 282 -25.45 8.41 -3.16
N ALA A 283 -25.18 7.14 -3.49
CA ALA A 283 -26.23 6.16 -3.70
C ALA A 283 -27.02 5.79 -2.42
N SER A 284 -26.43 5.94 -1.22
CA SER A 284 -27.18 5.79 0.04
C SER A 284 -28.06 6.99 0.35
N LEU A 285 -27.58 8.20 0.07
CA LEU A 285 -28.32 9.46 0.23
C LEU A 285 -29.47 9.56 -0.78
N ASP A 286 -29.24 9.18 -2.04
CA ASP A 286 -30.24 9.16 -3.11
C ASP A 286 -31.39 8.17 -2.82
N ASN A 287 -31.08 7.05 -2.13
CA ASN A 287 -32.07 6.05 -1.73
C ASN A 287 -32.83 6.38 -0.43
N LYS A 288 -32.64 7.56 0.18
CA LYS A 288 -33.25 7.98 1.46
C LYS A 288 -33.11 6.95 2.60
N ARG A 289 -32.15 6.01 2.52
CA ARG A 289 -31.90 5.07 3.62
C ARG A 289 -31.11 5.82 4.68
N LYS A 290 -31.75 6.13 5.81
CA LYS A 290 -31.06 6.57 7.02
C LYS A 290 -30.04 5.49 7.38
N LEU A 291 -28.75 5.80 7.29
CA LEU A 291 -27.71 5.00 7.93
C LEU A 291 -27.95 5.09 9.44
N LYS A 292 -28.67 4.10 9.99
CA LYS A 292 -28.89 3.98 11.43
C LYS A 292 -27.78 3.11 11.99
N PHE A 293 -26.95 3.72 12.82
CA PHE A 293 -25.96 3.03 13.62
C PHE A 293 -26.43 3.11 15.09
N PRO A 294 -26.99 2.03 15.64
CA PRO A 294 -27.49 2.07 17.00
C PRO A 294 -26.32 2.15 18.00
N GLY A 295 -26.33 3.19 18.85
CA GLY A 295 -25.45 3.30 20.03
C GLY A 295 -24.16 4.10 19.85
N VAL A 296 -23.95 4.76 18.70
CA VAL A 296 -22.74 5.57 18.47
C VAL A 296 -23.13 6.94 17.91
N SER A 297 -22.75 8.00 18.62
CA SER A 297 -22.86 9.39 18.20
C SER A 297 -21.73 9.69 17.22
N PHE A 298 -21.99 10.36 16.09
CA PHE A 298 -20.94 10.62 15.10
C PHE A 298 -20.86 12.07 14.66
N THR A 299 -19.64 12.55 14.50
CA THR A 299 -19.28 13.79 13.81
C THR A 299 -18.76 13.41 12.42
N VAL A 300 -19.49 13.81 11.38
CA VAL A 300 -19.08 13.62 9.97
C VAL A 300 -18.17 14.79 9.58
N THR A 301 -16.86 14.57 9.56
CA THR A 301 -15.91 15.60 9.11
C THR A 301 -15.63 15.42 7.62
N TYR A 302 -16.15 16.32 6.79
CA TYR A 302 -15.84 16.37 5.36
C TYR A 302 -14.45 16.98 5.15
N MET A 303 -13.43 16.12 5.02
CA MET A 303 -12.08 16.55 4.64
C MET A 303 -11.90 16.34 3.14
N SER A 304 -11.73 17.44 2.41
CA SER A 304 -11.70 17.50 0.95
C SER A 304 -10.84 16.39 0.32
N SER A 305 -11.49 15.64 -0.59
CA SER A 305 -11.06 14.46 -1.34
C SER A 305 -10.85 13.14 -0.56
N ARG A 306 -11.98 12.49 -0.27
CA ARG A 306 -12.20 11.03 -0.25
C ARG A 306 -11.99 10.25 1.06
N LEU A 307 -12.21 10.86 2.22
CA LEU A 307 -12.52 10.14 3.45
C LEU A 307 -13.69 10.82 4.15
N ILE A 308 -14.67 10.02 4.58
CA ILE A 308 -15.64 10.43 5.59
C ILE A 308 -15.13 9.85 6.89
N GLU A 309 -14.65 10.71 7.78
CA GLU A 309 -14.39 10.32 9.16
C GLU A 309 -15.69 10.38 9.96
N ILE A 310 -15.79 9.41 10.85
CA ILE A 310 -16.92 9.18 11.73
C ILE A 310 -16.29 9.12 13.13
N ILE A 311 -16.30 10.26 13.82
CA ILE A 311 -15.80 10.40 15.21
C ILE A 311 -16.96 10.30 16.17
#